data_AF-A0A2D0J5A4-F1
#
_entry.id   AF-A0A2D0J5A4-F1
#
_cell.length_a   1.000
_cell.length_b   1.000
_cell.length_c   1.000
_cell.angle_alpha   90.00
_cell.angle_beta   90.00
_cell.angle_gamma   90.00
#
_symmetry.space_group_name_H-M   'P 1'
#
loop_
_entity.id
_entity.type
_entity.pdbx_description
1 polymer ?
#
loop_
_entity_poly.entity_id
_entity_poly.type
_entity_poly.pdbx_seq_one_letter_code
_entity_poly.pdbx_strand_id
1 'polypeptide(L)'
;MKEIRYSAKIQEQQTLSDSKGVGPDIDKLKDKFKEGSIPLQTDFNQLIDIADVGRKACGQAPEQNGPGVGLKLGDDGTLNLKMGTIDSQDFSPLILEKDILSIDLGSGLINKTNGICVGHGNGITVNANDVAVKLAANKGLVVDSNGIAIKPGNGMKFSSDGALTVNSADSTIKVDGSGIKVAIGWGVKVGGEGLDVNIRTDGGIGNGSSGIYVKPGNGIKIDADRVAIDPNTVLPKGMIVMFSGKDIPVGWALCDGSKGTPNLIDRFIMGGTIQNTHGKSSNTFSGNENNKEFTFTSESQSVRISGRTDGHGLTADENGPHKHEQGEVLNLSTMCHNDSTNDNSMRDWVNGGSSGRDPSITRYRPYTFESGKGKAHSHYIDLTSSKHSHNNNVTVPYYILAFIMKL
;
A
#
# COMPACT_ATOMS: atom_id res chain seq x y z
N MET A 1 14.15 73.42 4.47
CA MET A 1 14.19 74.02 3.13
C MET A 1 12.77 74.52 2.82
N LYS A 2 12.62 75.85 2.68
CA LYS A 2 11.39 76.64 2.41
C LYS A 2 10.24 76.55 3.42
N GLU A 3 10.29 77.42 4.44
CA GLU A 3 9.11 77.91 5.16
C GLU A 3 8.14 78.60 4.18
N ILE A 4 6.88 78.17 4.17
CA ILE A 4 5.78 78.95 3.59
C ILE A 4 5.16 79.72 4.75
N ARG A 5 5.56 80.98 4.90
CA ARG A 5 4.94 81.92 5.84
C ARG A 5 3.58 82.30 5.26
N TYR A 6 2.51 81.77 5.85
CA TYR A 6 1.16 82.26 5.59
C TYR A 6 1.05 83.65 6.24
N SER A 7 1.02 84.68 5.41
CA SER A 7 0.72 86.05 5.81
C SER A 7 -0.71 86.10 6.32
N ALA A 8 -0.88 86.09 7.64
CA ALA A 8 -2.13 86.48 8.26
C ALA A 8 -2.41 87.93 7.84
N LYS A 9 -3.38 88.12 6.93
CA LYS A 9 -4.07 89.40 6.84
C LYS A 9 -4.68 89.63 8.22
N ILE A 10 -4.05 90.47 9.02
CA ILE A 10 -4.73 91.17 10.10
C ILE A 10 -5.81 91.97 9.37
N GLN A 11 -7.01 91.42 9.32
CA GLN A 11 -8.18 92.22 9.03
C GLN A 11 -8.32 93.07 10.28
N GLU A 12 -7.74 94.28 10.23
CA GLU A 12 -8.03 95.32 11.20
C GLU A 12 -9.54 95.33 11.37
N GLN A 13 -9.95 95.01 12.59
CA GLN A 13 -11.31 95.20 13.04
C GLN A 13 -11.69 96.62 12.60
N GLN A 14 -12.76 96.76 11.82
CA GLN A 14 -13.34 98.07 11.55
C GLN A 14 -13.75 98.64 12.92
N THR A 15 -12.82 99.34 13.56
CA THR A 15 -13.14 100.36 14.54
C THR A 15 -14.09 101.29 13.81
N LEU A 16 -15.28 101.51 14.36
CA LEU A 16 -16.24 102.51 13.89
C LEU A 16 -15.52 103.86 13.81
N SER A 17 -14.87 104.13 12.68
CA SER A 17 -13.97 105.27 12.52
C SER A 17 -14.71 106.54 12.14
N ASP A 18 -16.04 106.54 12.25
CA ASP A 18 -16.90 107.71 12.11
C ASP A 18 -18.06 107.61 13.11
N SER A 19 -17.77 107.55 14.41
CA SER A 19 -18.79 107.74 15.44
C SER A 19 -19.13 109.23 15.57
N LYS A 20 -19.74 109.84 14.55
CA LYS A 20 -20.57 111.02 14.82
C LYS A 20 -21.77 110.50 15.62
N GLY A 21 -21.72 110.66 16.94
CA GLY A 21 -22.86 110.36 17.80
C GLY A 21 -24.12 111.00 17.24
N VAL A 22 -25.24 110.27 17.28
CA VAL A 22 -26.52 110.82 16.81
C VAL A 22 -27.01 111.84 17.84
N GLY A 23 -27.20 113.08 17.39
CA GLY A 23 -27.65 114.20 18.21
C GLY A 23 -26.54 115.03 18.87
N PRO A 24 -26.89 116.20 19.45
CA PRO A 24 -25.94 117.06 20.16
C PRO A 24 -25.54 116.46 21.52
N ASP A 25 -24.52 117.04 22.16
CA ASP A 25 -24.14 116.72 23.54
C ASP A 25 -25.36 116.71 24.47
N ILE A 26 -25.43 115.73 25.38
CA ILE A 26 -26.58 115.49 26.28
C ILE A 26 -26.91 116.75 27.07
N ASP A 27 -25.91 117.46 27.59
CA ASP A 27 -26.14 118.65 28.41
C ASP A 27 -26.65 119.83 27.58
N LYS A 28 -26.19 119.94 26.32
CA LYS A 28 -26.73 120.92 25.36
C LYS A 28 -28.17 120.60 24.97
N LEU A 29 -28.54 119.32 24.88
CA LEU A 29 -29.91 118.92 24.62
C LEU A 29 -30.80 119.23 25.83
N LYS A 30 -30.38 118.88 27.05
CA LYS A 30 -31.11 119.22 28.28
C LYS A 30 -31.33 120.71 28.45
N ASP A 31 -30.33 121.53 28.13
CA ASP A 31 -30.44 122.99 28.18
C ASP A 31 -31.53 123.57 27.27
N LYS A 32 -31.82 122.90 26.15
CA LYS A 32 -32.89 123.30 25.23
C LYS A 32 -34.29 122.89 25.72
N PHE A 33 -34.38 121.90 26.59
CA PHE A 33 -35.64 121.36 27.14
C PHE A 33 -35.88 121.72 28.62
N LYS A 34 -35.13 122.67 29.19
CA LYS A 34 -35.33 123.14 30.58
C LYS A 34 -36.53 124.08 30.70
N GLU A 35 -37.01 124.23 31.93
CA GLU A 35 -38.09 125.16 32.29
C GLU A 35 -37.78 126.58 31.79
N GLY A 36 -38.77 127.20 31.12
CA GLY A 36 -38.64 128.53 30.51
C GLY A 36 -37.98 128.57 29.13
N SER A 37 -37.52 127.43 28.59
CA SER A 37 -37.00 127.34 27.21
C SER A 37 -38.08 126.91 26.22
N ILE A 38 -37.96 127.34 24.95
CA ILE A 38 -38.83 126.94 23.84
C ILE A 38 -38.01 126.09 22.87
N PRO A 39 -38.10 124.74 22.92
CA PRO A 39 -37.38 123.86 21.99
C PRO A 39 -37.83 124.09 20.53
N LEU A 40 -36.89 124.03 19.58
CA LEU A 40 -37.15 124.19 18.15
C LEU A 40 -37.47 122.85 17.47
N GLN A 41 -38.07 122.90 16.28
CA GLN A 41 -38.33 121.70 15.45
C GLN A 41 -37.07 120.83 15.25
N THR A 42 -35.90 121.47 15.07
CA THR A 42 -34.62 120.76 14.94
C THR A 42 -34.23 120.01 16.21
N ASP A 43 -34.62 120.53 17.37
CA ASP A 43 -34.31 119.92 18.67
C ASP A 43 -35.20 118.69 18.91
N PHE A 44 -36.46 118.75 18.47
CA PHE A 44 -37.36 117.59 18.47
C PHE A 44 -36.91 116.51 17.48
N ASN A 45 -36.50 116.87 16.26
CA ASN A 45 -35.98 115.89 15.30
C ASN A 45 -34.72 115.19 15.85
N GLN A 46 -33.81 115.94 16.47
CA GLN A 46 -32.62 115.37 17.12
C GLN A 46 -32.97 114.41 18.26
N LEU A 47 -33.97 114.75 19.09
CA LEU A 47 -34.47 113.86 20.14
C LEU A 47 -35.10 112.58 19.58
N ILE A 48 -35.87 112.69 18.50
CA ILE A 48 -36.49 111.56 17.80
C ILE A 48 -35.42 110.65 17.19
N ASP A 49 -34.40 111.21 16.54
CA ASP A 49 -33.29 110.45 15.97
C ASP A 49 -32.51 109.69 17.06
N ILE A 50 -32.23 110.33 18.20
CA ILE A 50 -31.62 109.68 19.38
C ILE A 50 -32.51 108.53 19.88
N ALA A 51 -33.82 108.77 20.02
CA ALA A 51 -34.76 107.75 20.49
C ALA A 51 -34.89 106.58 19.50
N ASP A 52 -34.87 106.85 18.19
CA ASP A 52 -34.91 105.83 17.14
C ASP A 52 -33.65 104.97 17.14
N VAL A 53 -32.48 105.58 17.37
CA VAL A 53 -31.22 104.85 17.58
C VAL A 53 -31.29 103.99 18.84
N GLY A 54 -31.82 104.51 19.95
CA GLY A 54 -31.99 103.74 21.19
C GLY A 54 -32.89 102.52 21.00
N ARG A 55 -34.04 102.69 20.34
CA ARG A 55 -34.96 101.61 19.97
C ARG A 55 -34.27 100.55 19.11
N LYS A 56 -33.55 100.97 18.06
CA LYS A 56 -32.80 100.07 17.19
C LYS A 56 -31.67 99.34 17.91
N ALA A 57 -30.97 100.00 18.84
CA ALA A 57 -29.92 99.41 19.65
C ALA A 57 -30.44 98.27 20.54
N CYS A 58 -31.67 98.39 21.03
CA CYS A 58 -32.37 97.31 21.74
C CYS A 58 -33.03 96.28 20.81
N GLY A 59 -32.82 96.36 19.49
CA GLY A 59 -33.43 95.47 18.49
C GLY A 59 -34.95 95.57 18.37
N GLN A 60 -35.54 96.66 18.85
CA GLN A 60 -36.99 96.88 18.89
C GLN A 60 -37.47 97.43 17.54
N ALA A 61 -38.57 96.93 16.96
CA ALA A 61 -39.24 97.52 15.79
C ALA A 61 -40.12 98.74 16.18
N PRO A 62 -40.55 99.63 15.25
CA PRO A 62 -41.47 100.72 15.61
C PRO A 62 -42.70 100.14 16.31
N GLU A 63 -43.14 100.78 17.39
CA GLU A 63 -44.31 100.36 18.20
C GLU A 63 -44.19 99.00 18.92
N GLN A 64 -43.07 98.29 18.79
CA GLN A 64 -42.84 97.05 19.55
C GLN A 64 -42.70 97.38 21.05
N ASN A 65 -43.23 96.52 21.93
CA ASN A 65 -43.02 96.64 23.36
C ASN A 65 -41.86 95.75 23.80
N GLY A 66 -40.82 96.35 24.38
CA GLY A 66 -39.63 95.65 24.87
C GLY A 66 -38.56 95.39 23.78
N PRO A 67 -37.40 94.87 24.18
CA PRO A 67 -36.28 94.62 23.26
C PRO A 67 -36.61 93.52 22.23
N GLY A 68 -35.76 93.37 21.21
CA GLY A 68 -35.89 92.35 20.16
C GLY A 68 -35.96 90.91 20.70
N VAL A 69 -36.48 89.97 19.91
CA VAL A 69 -36.82 88.59 20.35
C VAL A 69 -35.65 87.84 21.03
N GLY A 70 -34.41 88.07 20.59
CA GLY A 70 -33.21 87.45 21.15
C GLY A 70 -32.64 88.15 22.39
N LEU A 71 -33.28 89.21 22.86
CA LEU A 71 -32.86 90.04 23.98
C LEU A 71 -33.97 90.09 25.04
N LYS A 72 -33.58 90.41 26.27
CA LYS A 72 -34.49 90.67 27.40
C LYS A 72 -33.95 91.82 28.22
N LEU A 73 -34.83 92.59 28.84
CA LEU A 73 -34.43 93.53 29.89
C LEU A 73 -34.35 92.74 31.20
N GLY A 74 -33.21 92.79 31.87
CA GLY A 74 -33.03 92.20 33.20
C GLY A 74 -33.79 92.99 34.26
N ASP A 75 -34.02 92.36 35.42
CA ASP A 75 -34.67 93.03 36.57
C ASP A 75 -33.81 94.18 37.13
N ASP A 76 -32.51 94.19 36.80
CA ASP A 76 -31.54 95.24 37.09
C ASP A 76 -31.55 96.39 36.06
N GLY A 77 -32.41 96.32 35.04
CA GLY A 77 -32.53 97.31 33.98
C GLY A 77 -31.48 97.19 32.87
N THR A 78 -30.66 96.13 32.86
CA THR A 78 -29.66 95.91 31.81
C THR A 78 -30.22 95.11 30.63
N LEU A 79 -29.76 95.40 29.42
CA LEU A 79 -30.13 94.64 28.22
C LEU A 79 -29.29 93.37 28.13
N ASN A 80 -29.94 92.21 28.26
CA ASN A 80 -29.31 90.90 28.27
C ASN A 80 -29.73 90.07 27.06
N LEU A 81 -28.89 89.09 26.69
CA LEU A 81 -29.32 88.03 25.77
C LEU A 81 -30.43 87.20 26.42
N LYS A 82 -31.44 86.87 25.63
CA LYS A 82 -32.54 86.00 26.07
C LYS A 82 -32.06 84.55 26.09
N MET A 83 -31.42 84.17 27.20
CA MET A 83 -31.02 82.79 27.48
C MET A 83 -32.16 82.03 28.16
N GLY A 84 -32.36 80.77 27.78
CA GLY A 84 -33.35 79.88 28.37
C GLY A 84 -32.91 78.42 28.27
N THR A 85 -33.59 77.55 29.02
CA THR A 85 -33.43 76.10 28.87
C THR A 85 -34.23 75.62 27.67
N ILE A 86 -33.62 74.78 26.83
CA ILE A 86 -34.29 74.13 25.72
C ILE A 86 -34.36 72.65 26.09
N ASP A 87 -35.56 72.07 26.16
CA ASP A 87 -35.76 70.64 26.47
C ASP A 87 -35.52 69.71 25.25
N SER A 88 -34.79 70.19 24.25
CA SER A 88 -34.47 69.45 23.03
C SER A 88 -33.08 68.83 23.14
N GLN A 89 -32.96 67.58 22.71
CA GLN A 89 -31.66 66.90 22.61
C GLN A 89 -30.89 67.28 21.33
N ASP A 90 -31.54 67.98 20.39
CA ASP A 90 -30.93 68.39 19.12
C ASP A 90 -30.15 69.70 19.25
N PHE A 91 -30.37 70.46 20.33
CA PHE A 91 -29.77 71.77 20.54
C PHE A 91 -29.19 71.88 21.94
N SER A 92 -27.93 72.29 22.05
CA SER A 92 -27.35 72.70 23.32
C SER A 92 -27.57 74.20 23.52
N PRO A 93 -28.14 74.64 24.66
CA PRO A 93 -28.31 76.06 24.92
C PRO A 93 -26.95 76.74 25.11
N LEU A 94 -26.86 78.00 24.67
CA LEU A 94 -25.84 78.90 25.18
C LEU A 94 -26.25 79.33 26.59
N ILE A 95 -25.34 79.17 27.54
CA ILE A 95 -25.54 79.55 28.94
C ILE A 95 -24.63 80.73 29.28
N LEU A 96 -25.10 81.60 30.17
CA LEU A 96 -24.25 82.64 30.74
C LEU A 96 -23.70 82.10 32.06
N GLU A 97 -22.40 81.77 32.08
CA GLU A 97 -21.72 81.27 33.27
C GLU A 97 -20.62 82.26 33.64
N LYS A 98 -20.74 82.90 34.81
CA LYS A 98 -19.78 83.90 35.32
C LYS A 98 -19.46 84.99 34.30
N ASP A 99 -20.49 85.58 33.72
CA ASP A 99 -20.42 86.63 32.69
C ASP A 99 -19.78 86.20 31.36
N ILE A 100 -19.58 84.90 31.13
CA ILE A 100 -19.06 84.34 29.88
C ILE A 100 -20.14 83.55 29.17
N LEU A 101 -20.37 83.89 27.91
CA LEU A 101 -21.20 83.11 27.01
C LEU A 101 -20.55 81.75 26.76
N SER A 102 -21.15 80.71 27.32
CA SER A 102 -20.60 79.36 27.40
C SER A 102 -21.56 78.34 26.81
N ILE A 103 -21.02 77.17 26.48
CA ILE A 103 -21.79 75.98 26.11
C ILE A 103 -21.57 74.96 27.22
N ASP A 104 -22.63 74.30 27.67
CA ASP A 104 -22.48 73.19 28.62
C ASP A 104 -21.76 72.01 27.96
N LEU A 105 -20.72 71.51 28.60
CA LEU A 105 -19.86 70.46 28.05
C LEU A 105 -20.13 69.14 28.76
N GLY A 106 -20.30 68.09 27.98
CA GLY A 106 -20.68 66.77 28.45
C GLY A 106 -20.92 65.83 27.28
N SER A 107 -21.35 64.60 27.55
CA SER A 107 -21.76 63.63 26.52
C SER A 107 -20.74 63.41 25.39
N GLY A 108 -19.44 63.52 25.71
CA GLY A 108 -18.36 63.35 24.74
C GLY A 108 -17.81 64.64 24.14
N LEU A 109 -18.20 65.83 24.60
CA LEU A 109 -17.53 67.10 24.29
C LEU A 109 -16.72 67.61 25.49
N ILE A 110 -15.55 68.18 25.21
CA ILE A 110 -14.62 68.72 26.21
C ILE A 110 -14.02 70.05 25.73
N ASN A 111 -13.61 70.91 26.66
CA ASN A 111 -12.89 72.13 26.33
C ASN A 111 -11.38 71.87 26.30
N LYS A 112 -10.68 72.39 25.30
CA LYS A 112 -9.22 72.45 25.23
C LYS A 112 -8.78 73.89 24.95
N THR A 113 -7.47 74.14 25.00
CA THR A 113 -6.90 75.47 24.76
C THR A 113 -7.34 76.12 23.43
N ASN A 114 -7.67 75.31 22.42
CA ASN A 114 -8.09 75.78 21.10
C ASN A 114 -9.61 75.63 20.84
N GLY A 115 -10.41 75.44 21.89
CA GLY A 115 -11.87 75.36 21.82
C GLY A 115 -12.45 73.96 22.11
N ILE A 116 -13.68 73.75 21.65
CA ILE A 116 -14.47 72.54 21.90
C ILE A 116 -13.93 71.37 21.07
N CYS A 117 -13.76 70.22 21.71
CA CYS A 117 -13.20 69.01 21.12
C CYS A 117 -14.03 67.78 21.55
N VAL A 118 -13.92 66.68 20.80
CA VAL A 118 -14.50 65.39 21.22
C VAL A 118 -13.63 64.77 22.32
N GLY A 119 -14.25 64.39 23.43
CA GLY A 119 -13.69 63.55 24.47
C GLY A 119 -13.58 62.11 23.96
N HIS A 120 -12.36 61.62 23.79
CA HIS A 120 -12.12 60.30 23.23
C HIS A 120 -11.72 59.27 24.29
N GLY A 121 -12.36 58.10 24.25
CA GLY A 121 -11.93 56.92 25.00
C GLY A 121 -10.80 56.16 24.29
N ASN A 122 -10.66 54.86 24.57
CA ASN A 122 -9.63 54.02 23.95
C ASN A 122 -9.94 53.59 22.51
N GLY A 123 -11.20 53.67 22.07
CA GLY A 123 -11.66 53.16 20.77
C GLY A 123 -11.65 54.18 19.63
N ILE A 124 -11.49 55.47 19.93
CA ILE A 124 -11.41 56.53 18.92
C ILE A 124 -10.19 57.41 19.16
N THR A 125 -9.69 58.03 18.10
CA THR A 125 -8.62 59.03 18.12
C THR A 125 -9.16 60.30 17.49
N VAL A 126 -8.98 61.43 18.16
CA VAL A 126 -9.34 62.75 17.62
C VAL A 126 -8.05 63.39 17.15
N ASN A 127 -7.88 63.48 15.83
CA ASN A 127 -6.73 64.11 15.19
C ASN A 127 -7.00 65.60 14.97
N ALA A 128 -6.05 66.30 14.34
CA ALA A 128 -6.19 67.73 14.06
C ALA A 128 -7.38 68.05 13.13
N ASN A 129 -7.69 67.17 12.17
CA ASN A 129 -8.67 67.44 11.12
C ASN A 129 -9.83 66.44 11.07
N ASP A 130 -9.76 65.33 11.79
CA ASP A 130 -10.76 64.26 11.74
C ASP A 130 -10.83 63.45 13.04
N VAL A 131 -11.87 62.61 13.15
CA VAL A 131 -12.01 61.60 14.21
C VAL A 131 -11.96 60.22 13.55
N ALA A 132 -11.04 59.39 14.03
CA ALA A 132 -10.79 58.06 13.48
C ALA A 132 -11.00 56.97 14.53
N VAL A 133 -11.24 55.73 14.10
CA VAL A 133 -11.28 54.57 14.98
C VAL A 133 -9.85 54.16 15.34
N LYS A 134 -9.60 53.95 16.63
CA LYS A 134 -8.32 53.49 17.13
C LYS A 134 -8.31 51.97 17.23
N LEU A 135 -7.50 51.32 16.41
CA LEU A 135 -7.29 49.88 16.51
C LEU A 135 -6.01 49.57 17.29
N ALA A 136 -6.08 48.53 18.12
CA ALA A 136 -4.90 47.95 18.73
C ALA A 136 -4.08 47.20 17.66
N ALA A 137 -2.77 47.41 17.63
CA ALA A 137 -1.88 46.74 16.69
C ALA A 137 -1.98 45.21 16.83
N ASN A 138 -1.97 44.50 15.70
CA ASN A 138 -1.94 43.03 15.62
C ASN A 138 -3.13 42.30 16.28
N LYS A 139 -4.32 42.93 16.33
CA LYS A 139 -5.55 42.30 16.86
C LYS A 139 -6.55 41.86 15.80
N GLY A 140 -6.11 41.68 14.56
CA GLY A 140 -6.92 41.09 13.49
C GLY A 140 -7.99 42.02 12.88
N LEU A 141 -7.96 43.31 13.20
CA LEU A 141 -8.77 44.34 12.55
C LEU A 141 -7.87 45.32 11.79
N VAL A 142 -8.41 45.92 10.74
CA VAL A 142 -7.82 47.01 9.97
C VAL A 142 -8.88 48.10 9.73
N VAL A 143 -8.44 49.35 9.62
CA VAL A 143 -9.26 50.43 9.06
C VAL A 143 -8.58 50.88 7.78
N ASP A 144 -9.31 50.85 6.66
CA ASP A 144 -8.86 51.34 5.36
C ASP A 144 -9.88 52.31 4.75
N SER A 145 -9.71 52.67 3.47
CA SER A 145 -10.61 53.60 2.77
C SER A 145 -12.07 53.11 2.68
N ASN A 146 -12.33 51.83 2.91
CA ASN A 146 -13.65 51.21 2.89
C ASN A 146 -14.24 51.03 4.31
N GLY A 147 -13.53 51.44 5.36
CA GLY A 147 -13.97 51.35 6.75
C GLY A 147 -13.24 50.30 7.57
N ILE A 148 -13.92 49.71 8.55
CA ILE A 148 -13.35 48.72 9.47
C ILE A 148 -13.56 47.32 8.90
N ALA A 149 -12.49 46.51 8.81
CA ALA A 149 -12.55 45.14 8.34
C ALA A 149 -11.71 44.19 9.22
N ILE A 150 -11.99 42.89 9.11
CA ILE A 150 -11.12 41.83 9.63
C ILE A 150 -9.90 41.71 8.72
N LYS A 151 -8.72 41.56 9.30
CA LYS A 151 -7.49 41.21 8.60
C LYS A 151 -7.34 39.69 8.55
N PRO A 152 -7.73 39.01 7.46
CA PRO A 152 -7.61 37.57 7.37
C PRO A 152 -6.13 37.13 7.40
N GLY A 153 -5.85 36.05 8.12
CA GLY A 153 -4.59 35.31 7.98
C GLY A 153 -4.69 34.29 6.84
N ASN A 154 -3.64 33.48 6.63
CA ASN A 154 -3.57 32.54 5.50
C ASN A 154 -4.73 31.53 5.42
N GLY A 155 -5.30 31.16 6.57
CA GLY A 155 -6.41 30.19 6.67
C GLY A 155 -7.80 30.78 6.46
N MET A 156 -7.93 32.09 6.26
CA MET A 156 -9.21 32.75 6.00
C MET A 156 -9.09 33.65 4.77
N LYS A 157 -10.21 33.93 4.12
CA LYS A 157 -10.30 34.92 3.03
C LYS A 157 -11.71 35.47 2.96
N PHE A 158 -11.87 36.60 2.27
CA PHE A 158 -13.20 37.04 1.87
C PHE A 158 -13.56 36.44 0.51
N SER A 159 -14.80 35.99 0.34
CA SER A 159 -15.37 35.65 -0.97
C SER A 159 -15.69 36.92 -1.77
N SER A 160 -16.03 36.75 -3.05
CA SER A 160 -16.33 37.86 -3.96
C SER A 160 -17.56 38.69 -3.55
N ASP A 161 -18.45 38.12 -2.74
CA ASP A 161 -19.62 38.79 -2.15
C ASP A 161 -19.34 39.37 -0.75
N GLY A 162 -18.10 39.25 -0.25
CA GLY A 162 -17.66 39.82 1.02
C GLY A 162 -17.86 38.92 2.24
N ALA A 163 -18.33 37.68 2.11
CA ALA A 163 -18.41 36.76 3.24
C ALA A 163 -17.01 36.27 3.69
N LEU A 164 -16.77 36.13 4.99
CA LEU A 164 -15.53 35.54 5.50
C LEU A 164 -15.62 34.01 5.40
N THR A 165 -14.67 33.40 4.69
CA THR A 165 -14.60 31.96 4.45
C THR A 165 -13.23 31.38 4.80
N VAL A 166 -13.15 30.06 4.90
CA VAL A 166 -11.90 29.33 5.14
C VAL A 166 -11.10 29.24 3.83
N ASN A 167 -9.81 29.52 3.92
CA ASN A 167 -8.87 29.36 2.83
C ASN A 167 -8.01 28.13 3.13
N SER A 168 -8.38 26.97 2.56
CA SER A 168 -7.57 25.77 2.69
C SER A 168 -6.23 25.95 1.98
N ALA A 169 -5.15 25.50 2.61
CA ALA A 169 -3.82 25.51 2.03
C ALA A 169 -3.64 24.46 0.92
N ASP A 170 -4.44 23.39 0.94
CA ASP A 170 -4.39 22.29 -0.03
C ASP A 170 -5.79 21.75 -0.38
N SER A 171 -5.83 20.73 -1.25
CA SER A 171 -7.08 20.12 -1.72
C SER A 171 -7.70 19.10 -0.76
N THR A 172 -7.07 18.82 0.39
CA THR A 172 -7.55 17.86 1.40
C THR A 172 -8.73 18.43 2.16
N ILE A 173 -8.73 19.74 2.45
CA ILE A 173 -9.91 20.43 2.95
C ILE A 173 -10.50 21.22 1.79
N LYS A 174 -11.66 20.79 1.29
CA LYS A 174 -12.41 21.51 0.26
C LYS A 174 -13.40 22.44 0.95
N VAL A 175 -13.40 23.70 0.55
CA VAL A 175 -14.31 24.73 1.05
C VAL A 175 -15.09 25.25 -0.15
N ASP A 176 -16.41 25.12 -0.14
CA ASP A 176 -17.30 25.67 -1.16
C ASP A 176 -18.64 26.12 -0.57
N GLY A 177 -19.60 26.48 -1.43
CA GLY A 177 -20.92 26.97 -1.00
C GLY A 177 -21.73 25.97 -0.18
N SER A 178 -21.32 24.70 -0.13
CA SER A 178 -21.94 23.68 0.73
C SER A 178 -21.24 23.52 2.08
N GLY A 179 -20.13 24.24 2.32
CA GLY A 179 -19.38 24.23 3.57
C GLY A 179 -17.96 23.67 3.47
N ILE A 180 -17.46 23.16 4.59
CA ILE A 180 -16.11 22.60 4.72
C ILE A 180 -16.19 21.08 4.69
N LYS A 181 -15.45 20.43 3.79
CA LYS A 181 -15.41 18.97 3.65
C LYS A 181 -13.99 18.45 3.51
N VAL A 182 -13.77 17.23 3.96
CA VAL A 182 -12.50 16.52 3.75
C VAL A 182 -12.57 15.77 2.42
N ALA A 183 -11.60 16.01 1.55
CA ALA A 183 -11.39 15.20 0.36
C ALA A 183 -10.86 13.83 0.78
N ILE A 184 -11.57 12.80 0.38
CA ILE A 184 -11.27 11.41 0.71
C ILE A 184 -10.69 10.70 -0.51
N GLY A 185 -9.62 9.93 -0.30
CA GLY A 185 -9.06 9.01 -1.30
C GLY A 185 -9.80 7.68 -1.31
N TRP A 186 -9.35 6.73 -2.13
CA TRP A 186 -10.09 5.48 -2.37
C TRP A 186 -10.27 4.57 -1.15
N GLY A 187 -9.39 4.68 -0.14
CA GLY A 187 -9.43 3.87 1.07
C GLY A 187 -10.40 4.36 2.15
N VAL A 188 -10.98 5.56 1.98
CA VAL A 188 -11.88 6.19 2.96
C VAL A 188 -13.15 6.62 2.24
N LYS A 189 -14.30 6.52 2.91
CA LYS A 189 -15.58 7.01 2.42
C LYS A 189 -16.25 7.87 3.49
N VAL A 190 -17.18 8.72 3.08
CA VAL A 190 -18.08 9.39 4.03
C VAL A 190 -19.05 8.33 4.55
N GLY A 191 -19.04 8.13 5.87
CA GLY A 191 -19.94 7.24 6.60
C GLY A 191 -21.13 8.01 7.18
N GLY A 192 -21.85 7.40 8.13
CA GLY A 192 -23.05 8.00 8.74
C GLY A 192 -22.80 9.37 9.37
N GLU A 193 -22.00 9.42 10.45
CA GLU A 193 -21.66 10.66 11.16
C GLU A 193 -20.19 11.07 10.97
N GLY A 194 -19.40 10.33 10.18
CA GLY A 194 -17.95 10.54 10.08
C GLY A 194 -17.29 9.93 8.85
N LEU A 195 -16.02 9.55 8.98
CA LEU A 195 -15.24 8.89 7.93
C LEU A 195 -15.16 7.39 8.21
N ASP A 196 -15.55 6.58 7.23
CA ASP A 196 -15.43 5.12 7.27
C ASP A 196 -14.27 4.66 6.40
N VAL A 197 -13.71 3.48 6.71
CA VAL A 197 -12.82 2.79 5.76
C VAL A 197 -13.66 2.22 4.62
N ASN A 198 -13.24 2.50 3.38
CA ASN A 198 -13.89 1.94 2.20
C ASN A 198 -13.43 0.49 2.00
N ILE A 199 -14.25 -0.47 2.43
CA ILE A 199 -13.94 -1.90 2.36
C ILE A 199 -14.78 -2.58 1.28
N ARG A 200 -14.10 -3.41 0.47
CA ARG A 200 -14.74 -4.27 -0.52
C ARG A 200 -15.57 -5.35 0.18
N THR A 201 -16.84 -5.51 -0.20
CA THR A 201 -17.75 -6.47 0.45
C THR A 201 -17.27 -7.92 0.33
N ASP A 202 -16.65 -8.27 -0.79
CA ASP A 202 -16.01 -9.54 -1.13
C ASP A 202 -14.47 -9.54 -0.90
N GLY A 203 -13.94 -8.58 -0.15
CA GLY A 203 -12.52 -8.51 0.20
C GLY A 203 -12.14 -9.42 1.38
N GLY A 204 -10.84 -9.60 1.60
CA GLY A 204 -10.28 -10.29 2.77
C GLY A 204 -10.30 -9.46 4.06
N ILE A 205 -10.79 -8.22 4.00
CA ILE A 205 -10.99 -7.33 5.14
C ILE A 205 -12.49 -7.00 5.23
N GLY A 206 -13.01 -6.92 6.44
CA GLY A 206 -14.38 -6.55 6.77
C GLY A 206 -14.44 -5.42 7.79
N ASN A 207 -15.60 -4.81 7.94
CA ASN A 207 -15.92 -3.88 9.02
C ASN A 207 -17.20 -4.34 9.72
N GLY A 208 -17.22 -4.23 11.05
CA GLY A 208 -18.35 -4.59 11.90
C GLY A 208 -18.45 -3.67 13.10
N SER A 209 -19.34 -4.00 14.05
CA SER A 209 -19.57 -3.19 15.26
C SER A 209 -18.33 -3.03 16.14
N SER A 210 -17.36 -3.94 16.04
CA SER A 210 -16.09 -3.91 16.79
C SER A 210 -14.92 -3.34 15.97
N GLY A 211 -15.17 -2.78 14.79
CA GLY A 211 -14.15 -2.18 13.92
C GLY A 211 -13.77 -3.05 12.72
N ILE A 212 -12.52 -2.91 12.27
CA ILE A 212 -11.97 -3.57 11.09
C ILE A 212 -11.47 -4.97 11.46
N TYR A 213 -11.80 -5.97 10.67
CA TYR A 213 -11.40 -7.36 10.90
C TYR A 213 -10.98 -8.06 9.60
N VAL A 214 -10.25 -9.16 9.72
CA VAL A 214 -9.89 -10.01 8.58
C VAL A 214 -11.02 -11.02 8.34
N LYS A 215 -11.41 -11.20 7.08
CA LYS A 215 -12.31 -12.26 6.62
C LYS A 215 -11.45 -13.44 6.17
N PRO A 216 -11.19 -14.45 7.03
CA PRO A 216 -10.36 -15.58 6.66
C PRO A 216 -10.99 -16.37 5.52
N GLY A 217 -10.16 -16.73 4.54
CA GLY A 217 -10.51 -17.70 3.49
C GLY A 217 -10.19 -19.13 3.90
N ASN A 218 -10.35 -20.08 2.96
CA ASN A 218 -10.06 -21.48 3.20
C ASN A 218 -8.57 -21.69 3.59
N GLY A 219 -8.31 -22.40 4.68
CA GLY A 219 -6.95 -22.66 5.18
C GLY A 219 -6.36 -21.57 6.06
N ILE A 220 -7.07 -20.47 6.28
CA ILE A 220 -6.72 -19.43 7.25
C ILE A 220 -7.83 -19.38 8.30
N LYS A 221 -7.47 -19.16 9.56
CA LYS A 221 -8.41 -18.92 10.64
C LYS A 221 -7.96 -17.71 11.47
N ILE A 222 -8.90 -17.17 12.24
CA ILE A 222 -8.59 -16.23 13.32
C ILE A 222 -8.54 -17.05 14.61
N ASP A 223 -7.37 -17.10 15.23
CA ASP A 223 -7.11 -17.83 16.47
C ASP A 223 -6.87 -16.81 17.59
N ALA A 224 -7.90 -16.60 18.41
CA ALA A 224 -8.04 -15.42 19.28
C ALA A 224 -7.88 -14.11 18.47
N ASP A 225 -6.77 -13.39 18.66
CA ASP A 225 -6.50 -12.09 18.02
C ASP A 225 -5.42 -12.19 16.92
N ARG A 226 -5.15 -13.40 16.40
CA ARG A 226 -4.08 -13.63 15.42
C ARG A 226 -4.61 -14.31 14.16
N VAL A 227 -4.05 -13.93 13.01
CA VAL A 227 -4.23 -14.66 11.76
C VAL A 227 -3.32 -15.88 11.78
N ALA A 228 -3.90 -17.07 11.65
CA ALA A 228 -3.19 -18.34 11.70
C ALA A 228 -3.58 -19.24 10.52
N ILE A 229 -2.72 -20.22 10.20
CA ILE A 229 -3.07 -21.30 9.28
C ILE A 229 -4.07 -22.21 9.99
N ASP A 230 -5.08 -22.70 9.27
CA ASP A 230 -5.89 -23.84 9.70
C ASP A 230 -5.18 -25.13 9.29
N PRO A 231 -4.46 -25.81 10.21
CA PRO A 231 -3.70 -27.00 9.88
C PRO A 231 -4.61 -28.15 9.45
N ASN A 232 -5.89 -28.20 9.85
CA ASN A 232 -6.77 -29.32 9.49
C ASN A 232 -7.26 -29.20 8.04
N THR A 233 -7.38 -27.97 7.53
CA THR A 233 -7.73 -27.70 6.14
C THR A 233 -6.51 -27.82 5.22
N VAL A 234 -5.37 -27.26 5.63
CA VAL A 234 -4.16 -27.21 4.79
C VAL A 234 -3.38 -28.53 4.83
N LEU A 235 -3.44 -29.26 5.95
CA LEU A 235 -2.80 -30.56 6.14
C LEU A 235 -3.89 -31.58 6.47
N PRO A 236 -4.59 -32.12 5.46
CA PRO A 236 -5.65 -33.11 5.68
C PRO A 236 -5.13 -34.34 6.42
N LYS A 237 -5.98 -34.89 7.29
CA LYS A 237 -5.75 -36.15 7.99
C LYS A 237 -5.42 -37.27 6.98
N GLY A 238 -4.43 -38.10 7.31
CA GLY A 238 -3.95 -39.17 6.44
C GLY A 238 -2.82 -38.76 5.51
N MET A 239 -2.45 -37.48 5.44
CA MET A 239 -1.24 -37.04 4.75
C MET A 239 -0.01 -37.67 5.40
N ILE A 240 0.83 -38.32 4.59
CA ILE A 240 2.09 -38.94 5.03
C ILE A 240 3.26 -38.13 4.46
N VAL A 241 4.21 -37.79 5.33
CA VAL A 241 5.42 -37.06 4.95
C VAL A 241 6.67 -37.79 5.44
N MET A 242 7.76 -37.63 4.70
CA MET A 242 9.09 -38.04 5.17
C MET A 242 9.57 -37.05 6.23
N PHE A 243 10.11 -37.57 7.33
CA PHE A 243 10.47 -36.82 8.52
C PHE A 243 11.86 -37.22 9.01
N SER A 244 12.72 -36.21 9.19
CA SER A 244 14.10 -36.35 9.68
C SER A 244 14.27 -35.85 11.12
N GLY A 245 13.21 -35.34 11.74
CA GLY A 245 13.27 -34.81 13.09
C GLY A 245 13.29 -35.92 14.14
N LYS A 246 13.71 -35.56 15.36
CA LYS A 246 13.80 -36.49 16.50
C LYS A 246 12.44 -36.75 17.15
N ASP A 247 11.67 -35.69 17.38
CA ASP A 247 10.41 -35.74 18.11
C ASP A 247 9.23 -35.51 17.16
N ILE A 248 8.26 -36.42 17.17
CA ILE A 248 7.09 -36.35 16.29
C ILE A 248 6.23 -35.14 16.70
N PRO A 249 5.95 -34.18 15.80
CA PRO A 249 5.19 -32.99 16.15
C PRO A 249 3.77 -33.31 16.63
N VAL A 250 3.24 -32.45 17.51
CA VAL A 250 1.85 -32.55 17.96
C VAL A 250 0.89 -32.58 16.76
N GLY A 251 -0.06 -33.51 16.78
CA GLY A 251 -1.01 -33.71 15.68
C GLY A 251 -0.52 -34.64 14.56
N TRP A 252 0.65 -35.26 14.72
CA TRP A 252 1.20 -36.29 13.83
C TRP A 252 1.47 -37.60 14.60
N ALA A 253 1.60 -38.71 13.88
CA ALA A 253 2.00 -40.01 14.42
C ALA A 253 2.98 -40.73 13.50
N LEU A 254 3.80 -41.63 14.05
CA LEU A 254 4.66 -42.51 13.27
C LEU A 254 3.81 -43.49 12.45
N CYS A 255 4.20 -43.74 11.21
CA CYS A 255 3.62 -44.79 10.39
C CYS A 255 4.12 -46.18 10.82
N ASP A 256 3.70 -46.63 12.00
CA ASP A 256 4.10 -47.91 12.61
C ASP A 256 2.95 -48.93 12.69
N GLY A 257 1.75 -48.58 12.22
CA GLY A 257 0.55 -49.41 12.32
C GLY A 257 -0.33 -49.08 13.53
N SER A 258 0.17 -48.26 14.46
CA SER A 258 -0.61 -47.76 15.60
C SER A 258 -1.44 -46.54 15.20
N LYS A 259 -2.44 -46.20 16.02
CA LYS A 259 -3.29 -45.00 15.86
C LYS A 259 -3.94 -44.85 14.47
N GLY A 260 -4.18 -45.97 13.78
CA GLY A 260 -4.76 -46.01 12.43
C GLY A 260 -3.81 -45.60 11.31
N THR A 261 -2.51 -45.46 11.58
CA THR A 261 -1.49 -45.24 10.55
C THR A 261 -1.18 -46.56 9.82
N PRO A 262 -0.71 -46.53 8.56
CA PRO A 262 -0.09 -47.69 7.95
C PRO A 262 1.26 -47.97 8.63
N ASN A 263 1.68 -49.24 8.69
CA ASN A 263 3.04 -49.56 9.08
C ASN A 263 3.95 -49.49 7.84
N LEU A 264 4.81 -48.47 7.80
CA LEU A 264 5.78 -48.20 6.74
C LEU A 264 7.23 -48.40 7.18
N ILE A 265 7.46 -48.91 8.40
CA ILE A 265 8.81 -49.21 8.90
C ILE A 265 9.43 -50.30 8.03
N ASP A 266 10.68 -50.08 7.60
CA ASP A 266 11.47 -50.99 6.77
C ASP A 266 10.77 -51.42 5.46
N ARG A 267 9.96 -50.52 4.90
CA ARG A 267 9.21 -50.75 3.65
C ARG A 267 9.53 -49.68 2.61
N PHE A 268 9.65 -50.15 1.38
CA PHE A 268 9.71 -49.27 0.22
C PHE A 268 8.31 -48.79 -0.17
N ILE A 269 8.17 -47.51 -0.52
CA ILE A 269 6.89 -46.92 -0.90
C ILE A 269 6.65 -47.13 -2.40
N MET A 270 5.54 -47.80 -2.72
CA MET A 270 5.14 -48.08 -4.10
C MET A 270 3.91 -47.23 -4.47
N GLY A 271 3.97 -46.55 -5.61
CA GLY A 271 2.82 -45.83 -6.16
C GLY A 271 1.69 -46.79 -6.56
N GLY A 272 0.45 -46.40 -6.28
CA GLY A 272 -0.74 -47.20 -6.58
C GLY A 272 -1.97 -46.34 -6.85
N THR A 273 -3.12 -46.98 -7.04
CA THR A 273 -4.43 -46.31 -7.18
C THR A 273 -5.12 -46.19 -5.81
N ILE A 274 -6.17 -45.36 -5.71
CA ILE A 274 -6.96 -45.20 -4.48
C ILE A 274 -7.50 -46.55 -3.99
N GLN A 275 -7.95 -47.41 -4.90
CA GLN A 275 -8.50 -48.74 -4.57
C GLN A 275 -7.46 -49.69 -3.97
N ASN A 276 -6.18 -49.50 -4.30
CA ASN A 276 -5.08 -50.35 -3.85
C ASN A 276 -4.33 -49.75 -2.65
N THR A 277 -4.79 -48.62 -2.12
CA THR A 277 -4.20 -48.01 -0.92
C THR A 277 -4.23 -48.99 0.25
N HIS A 278 -3.21 -48.94 1.10
CA HIS A 278 -2.96 -49.88 2.20
C HIS A 278 -2.51 -51.31 1.80
N GLY A 279 -2.48 -51.63 0.50
CA GLY A 279 -1.86 -52.86 0.01
C GLY A 279 -0.37 -52.94 0.39
N LYS A 280 0.08 -54.12 0.82
CA LYS A 280 1.47 -54.36 1.23
C LYS A 280 1.88 -55.82 1.01
N SER A 281 3.15 -56.04 0.67
CA SER A 281 3.76 -57.37 0.72
C SER A 281 3.98 -57.81 2.17
N SER A 282 4.09 -59.12 2.39
CA SER A 282 4.41 -59.68 3.72
C SER A 282 5.84 -59.34 4.16
N ASN A 283 6.79 -59.34 3.22
CA ASN A 283 8.20 -59.08 3.50
C ASN A 283 8.50 -57.60 3.83
N THR A 284 9.55 -57.39 4.62
CA THR A 284 10.17 -56.09 4.91
C THR A 284 11.67 -56.18 4.72
N PHE A 285 12.35 -55.04 4.67
CA PHE A 285 13.79 -55.01 4.93
C PHE A 285 14.05 -55.42 6.38
N SER A 286 15.24 -55.93 6.65
CA SER A 286 15.70 -56.36 7.98
C SER A 286 17.17 -55.98 8.18
N GLY A 287 17.66 -56.03 9.41
CA GLY A 287 19.01 -55.57 9.78
C GLY A 287 19.01 -54.29 10.61
N ASN A 288 20.21 -53.79 10.96
CA ASN A 288 20.38 -52.51 11.66
C ASN A 288 20.28 -51.33 10.66
N GLU A 289 20.30 -50.10 11.16
CA GLU A 289 20.14 -48.88 10.37
C GLU A 289 21.19 -48.71 9.25
N ASN A 290 22.38 -49.29 9.41
CA ASN A 290 23.49 -49.16 8.45
C ASN A 290 23.65 -50.39 7.53
N ASN A 291 22.82 -51.43 7.70
CA ASN A 291 22.91 -52.66 6.92
C ASN A 291 21.53 -53.30 6.71
N LYS A 292 20.57 -52.52 6.21
CA LYS A 292 19.24 -53.01 5.82
C LYS A 292 19.31 -53.78 4.50
N GLU A 293 18.75 -54.99 4.49
CA GLU A 293 18.63 -55.82 3.29
C GLU A 293 17.29 -56.56 3.24
N PHE A 294 16.84 -56.86 2.02
CA PHE A 294 15.73 -57.76 1.74
C PHE A 294 16.30 -59.11 1.29
N THR A 295 15.99 -60.16 2.03
CA THR A 295 16.47 -61.52 1.75
C THR A 295 15.34 -62.42 1.28
N PHE A 296 15.56 -63.19 0.22
CA PHE A 296 14.62 -64.21 -0.23
C PHE A 296 15.32 -65.42 -0.85
N THR A 297 14.74 -66.59 -0.64
CA THR A 297 15.20 -67.82 -1.29
C THR A 297 14.54 -67.96 -2.65
N SER A 298 15.33 -68.17 -3.71
CA SER A 298 14.80 -68.42 -5.04
C SER A 298 14.01 -69.74 -5.06
N GLU A 299 13.14 -69.89 -6.06
CA GLU A 299 12.55 -71.19 -6.34
C GLU A 299 13.64 -72.22 -6.68
N SER A 300 13.37 -73.48 -6.37
CA SER A 300 14.32 -74.57 -6.59
C SER A 300 14.30 -75.02 -8.06
N GLN A 301 15.44 -74.90 -8.75
CA GLN A 301 15.57 -75.14 -10.18
C GLN A 301 16.72 -76.12 -10.49
N SER A 302 16.66 -76.78 -11.64
CA SER A 302 17.72 -77.66 -12.17
C SER A 302 18.26 -77.12 -13.48
N VAL A 303 19.57 -77.26 -13.71
CA VAL A 303 20.22 -76.90 -14.97
C VAL A 303 20.38 -78.16 -15.81
N ARG A 304 19.88 -78.13 -17.05
CA ARG A 304 20.09 -79.20 -18.03
C ARG A 304 21.07 -78.73 -19.10
N ILE A 305 22.18 -79.45 -19.23
CA ILE A 305 23.17 -79.27 -20.29
C ILE A 305 23.00 -80.43 -21.26
N SER A 306 22.55 -80.13 -22.47
CA SER A 306 22.45 -81.10 -23.54
C SER A 306 23.24 -80.64 -24.75
N GLY A 307 24.03 -81.55 -25.32
CA GLY A 307 24.82 -81.31 -26.52
C GLY A 307 25.09 -82.60 -27.28
N ARG A 308 25.59 -82.46 -28.50
CA ARG A 308 25.96 -83.57 -29.36
C ARG A 308 27.25 -83.19 -30.08
N THR A 309 28.20 -84.11 -30.17
CA THR A 309 29.33 -83.92 -31.08
C THR A 309 28.83 -84.09 -32.51
N ASP A 310 29.44 -83.41 -33.47
CA ASP A 310 29.20 -83.76 -34.87
C ASP A 310 29.62 -85.21 -35.13
N GLY A 311 28.98 -85.83 -36.12
CA GLY A 311 29.29 -87.22 -36.48
C GLY A 311 30.66 -87.30 -37.11
N HIS A 312 31.52 -88.20 -36.61
CA HIS A 312 32.83 -88.48 -37.19
C HIS A 312 32.92 -89.92 -37.69
N GLY A 313 33.35 -90.08 -38.94
CA GLY A 313 33.57 -91.37 -39.59
C GLY A 313 35.07 -91.59 -39.75
N LEU A 314 35.56 -92.77 -39.35
CA LEU A 314 36.99 -93.07 -39.47
C LEU A 314 37.41 -93.09 -40.94
N THR A 315 38.45 -92.33 -41.26
CA THR A 315 39.15 -92.33 -42.55
C THR A 315 40.21 -93.43 -42.59
N ALA A 316 40.74 -93.74 -43.79
CA ALA A 316 41.78 -94.75 -43.95
C ALA A 316 43.06 -94.42 -43.14
N ASP A 317 43.40 -93.14 -43.00
CA ASP A 317 44.56 -92.68 -42.21
C ASP A 317 44.33 -92.84 -40.69
N GLU A 318 43.08 -92.84 -40.24
CA GLU A 318 42.70 -93.07 -38.84
C GLU A 318 42.58 -94.56 -38.50
N ASN A 319 42.54 -95.44 -39.52
CA ASN A 319 42.61 -96.89 -39.34
C ASN A 319 44.09 -97.29 -39.35
N GLY A 320 44.71 -97.36 -38.17
CA GLY A 320 46.16 -97.56 -38.00
C GLY A 320 46.79 -98.71 -38.83
N PRO A 321 48.14 -98.78 -38.89
CA PRO A 321 48.86 -99.68 -39.80
C PRO A 321 48.43 -101.13 -39.64
N HIS A 322 47.91 -101.72 -40.71
CA HIS A 322 47.57 -103.14 -40.77
C HIS A 322 48.09 -103.75 -42.08
N LYS A 323 48.38 -105.06 -42.07
CA LYS A 323 48.81 -105.82 -43.25
C LYS A 323 47.96 -107.07 -43.41
N HIS A 324 47.70 -107.44 -44.66
CA HIS A 324 47.09 -108.71 -45.02
C HIS A 324 48.16 -109.60 -45.65
N GLU A 325 48.32 -110.81 -45.14
CA GLU A 325 49.17 -111.84 -45.75
C GLU A 325 48.25 -112.89 -46.39
N GLN A 326 48.28 -112.99 -47.72
CA GLN A 326 47.67 -114.07 -48.51
C GLN A 326 48.79 -114.68 -49.38
N GLY A 327 49.03 -115.97 -49.25
CA GLY A 327 49.98 -116.70 -50.11
C GLY A 327 49.49 -118.12 -50.37
N GLU A 328 49.13 -118.43 -51.62
CA GLU A 328 49.03 -119.80 -52.13
C GLU A 328 50.40 -120.24 -52.67
N VAL A 329 50.76 -121.50 -52.48
CA VAL A 329 52.07 -122.07 -52.85
C VAL A 329 52.07 -122.46 -54.34
N LEU A 330 52.99 -121.88 -55.11
CA LEU A 330 53.23 -122.16 -56.54
C LEU A 330 54.58 -122.87 -56.71
N ASN A 331 54.56 -124.17 -57.03
CA ASN A 331 55.62 -125.11 -57.46
C ASN A 331 57.08 -124.98 -56.91
N LEU A 332 57.59 -126.13 -56.47
CA LEU A 332 58.81 -126.35 -55.68
C LEU A 332 60.11 -126.06 -56.45
N SER A 333 60.78 -124.97 -56.06
CA SER A 333 62.24 -124.89 -55.80
C SER A 333 62.84 -123.49 -56.02
N THR A 334 62.07 -122.49 -56.48
CA THR A 334 62.66 -121.17 -56.82
C THR A 334 61.90 -119.93 -56.34
N MET A 335 60.73 -120.03 -55.68
CA MET A 335 59.96 -118.83 -55.28
C MET A 335 59.30 -118.87 -53.89
N CYS A 336 59.77 -119.72 -52.98
CA CYS A 336 59.34 -119.73 -51.57
C CYS A 336 60.33 -118.90 -50.73
N HIS A 337 59.86 -117.92 -49.96
CA HIS A 337 60.75 -116.97 -49.25
C HIS A 337 61.51 -117.61 -48.06
N ASN A 338 61.18 -118.82 -47.60
CA ASN A 338 61.81 -119.37 -46.39
C ASN A 338 62.18 -120.87 -46.43
N ASP A 339 61.31 -121.78 -46.87
CA ASP A 339 61.65 -123.20 -47.08
C ASP A 339 60.53 -123.93 -47.86
N SER A 340 60.74 -125.20 -48.25
CA SER A 340 59.72 -126.06 -48.86
C SER A 340 59.73 -127.48 -48.28
N THR A 341 58.55 -128.11 -48.17
CA THR A 341 58.40 -129.50 -47.69
C THR A 341 57.73 -130.37 -48.75
N ASN A 342 58.19 -131.62 -48.90
CA ASN A 342 57.59 -132.57 -49.83
C ASN A 342 56.36 -133.25 -49.21
N ASP A 343 55.20 -133.09 -49.83
CA ASP A 343 53.96 -133.80 -49.47
C ASP A 343 53.54 -134.68 -50.65
N ASN A 344 53.60 -135.99 -50.46
CA ASN A 344 53.27 -137.01 -51.47
C ASN A 344 51.83 -137.53 -51.30
N SER A 345 50.94 -136.77 -50.65
CA SER A 345 49.53 -137.14 -50.52
C SER A 345 48.73 -136.85 -51.81
N MET A 346 47.78 -137.73 -52.13
CA MET A 346 46.88 -137.59 -53.30
C MET A 346 45.78 -136.54 -53.04
N ARG A 347 46.16 -135.27 -52.79
CA ARG A 347 45.23 -134.15 -52.63
C ARG A 347 45.09 -133.37 -53.93
N ASP A 348 43.87 -132.89 -54.23
CA ASP A 348 43.63 -131.93 -55.31
C ASP A 348 44.20 -130.56 -54.94
N TRP A 349 45.13 -130.06 -55.75
CA TRP A 349 45.74 -128.74 -55.58
C TRP A 349 45.18 -127.81 -56.67
N VAL A 350 44.73 -126.61 -56.29
CA VAL A 350 44.40 -125.55 -57.26
C VAL A 350 45.72 -125.06 -57.85
N ASN A 351 46.03 -125.50 -59.07
CA ASN A 351 47.24 -125.09 -59.77
C ASN A 351 47.11 -123.62 -60.17
N GLY A 352 47.78 -122.73 -59.41
CA GLY A 352 47.79 -121.30 -59.64
C GLY A 352 48.65 -120.89 -60.84
N GLY A 353 48.33 -121.42 -62.01
CA GLY A 353 48.88 -121.00 -63.30
C GLY A 353 50.35 -121.40 -63.52
N SER A 354 50.60 -122.08 -64.63
CA SER A 354 51.96 -122.35 -65.11
C SER A 354 52.70 -121.05 -65.49
N SER A 355 53.99 -120.97 -65.18
CA SER A 355 54.89 -119.93 -65.69
C SER A 355 55.24 -120.21 -67.16
N GLY A 356 54.56 -119.53 -68.09
CA GLY A 356 54.87 -119.58 -69.53
C GLY A 356 54.06 -118.57 -70.33
N ARG A 357 54.57 -118.07 -71.47
CA ARG A 357 53.86 -117.17 -72.39
C ARG A 357 53.01 -117.94 -73.41
N ASP A 358 52.10 -118.79 -72.92
CA ASP A 358 51.06 -119.38 -73.78
C ASP A 358 49.80 -118.48 -73.71
N PRO A 359 49.41 -117.79 -74.80
CA PRO A 359 48.24 -116.93 -74.82
C PRO A 359 46.90 -117.67 -74.95
N SER A 360 46.90 -119.00 -75.06
CA SER A 360 45.67 -119.80 -75.23
C SER A 360 44.99 -120.23 -73.91
N ILE A 361 45.53 -119.84 -72.75
CA ILE A 361 45.06 -120.28 -71.42
C ILE A 361 44.60 -119.07 -70.58
N THR A 362 43.31 -119.04 -70.20
CA THR A 362 42.75 -118.03 -69.28
C THR A 362 43.27 -118.21 -67.86
N ARG A 363 43.72 -117.13 -67.22
CA ARG A 363 44.30 -117.14 -65.86
C ARG A 363 43.42 -116.36 -64.89
N TYR A 364 43.18 -116.93 -63.72
CA TYR A 364 42.42 -116.29 -62.65
C TYR A 364 43.35 -115.96 -61.48
N ARG A 365 43.16 -114.78 -60.86
CA ARG A 365 43.80 -114.41 -59.58
C ARG A 365 42.74 -114.05 -58.55
N PRO A 366 42.94 -114.32 -57.25
CA PRO A 366 42.07 -113.79 -56.21
C PRO A 366 42.07 -112.26 -56.24
N TYR A 367 40.89 -111.65 -56.16
CA TYR A 367 40.70 -110.21 -56.00
C TYR A 367 39.80 -109.99 -54.79
N THR A 368 40.32 -109.34 -53.76
CA THR A 368 39.53 -108.91 -52.60
C THR A 368 38.97 -107.50 -52.86
N PHE A 369 37.75 -107.24 -52.39
CA PHE A 369 37.11 -105.93 -52.50
C PHE A 369 37.24 -105.17 -51.17
N GLU A 370 37.19 -103.83 -51.24
CA GLU A 370 37.16 -102.97 -50.05
C GLU A 370 35.97 -103.33 -49.14
N SER A 371 36.21 -103.33 -47.83
CA SER A 371 35.23 -103.67 -46.79
C SER A 371 35.25 -102.62 -45.67
N GLY A 372 34.08 -102.04 -45.36
CA GLY A 372 33.88 -101.02 -44.33
C GLY A 372 33.44 -99.67 -44.93
N LYS A 373 32.32 -99.08 -44.45
CA LYS A 373 31.77 -97.81 -44.99
C LYS A 373 32.06 -96.56 -44.13
N GLY A 374 32.89 -96.68 -43.09
CA GLY A 374 33.30 -95.56 -42.23
C GLY A 374 32.17 -94.64 -41.76
N LYS A 375 30.97 -95.18 -41.47
CA LYS A 375 29.79 -94.35 -41.19
C LYS A 375 30.03 -93.47 -39.96
N ALA A 376 29.78 -92.18 -40.12
CA ALA A 376 29.92 -91.21 -39.06
C ALA A 376 29.02 -91.56 -37.86
N HIS A 377 29.56 -91.47 -36.65
CA HIS A 377 28.79 -91.56 -35.41
C HIS A 377 29.13 -90.41 -34.46
N SER A 378 28.20 -90.11 -33.57
CA SER A 378 28.26 -88.95 -32.67
C SER A 378 27.99 -89.38 -31.23
N HIS A 379 28.53 -88.65 -30.28
CA HIS A 379 28.24 -88.83 -28.86
C HIS A 379 27.29 -87.74 -28.36
N TYR A 380 26.38 -88.13 -27.46
CA TYR A 380 25.48 -87.21 -26.78
C TYR A 380 25.98 -86.92 -25.38
N ILE A 381 25.83 -85.68 -24.95
CA ILE A 381 25.93 -85.28 -23.55
C ILE A 381 24.53 -84.86 -23.12
N ASP A 382 24.03 -85.47 -22.05
CA ASP A 382 22.79 -85.08 -21.40
C ASP A 382 22.97 -85.16 -19.88
N LEU A 383 23.24 -84.00 -19.27
CA LEU A 383 23.47 -83.88 -17.84
C LEU A 383 22.42 -82.94 -17.25
N THR A 384 21.81 -83.35 -16.14
CA THR A 384 20.87 -82.50 -15.39
C THR A 384 21.34 -82.43 -13.95
N SER A 385 21.54 -81.21 -13.43
CA SER A 385 21.92 -81.02 -12.03
C SER A 385 20.75 -81.29 -11.08
N SER A 386 21.05 -81.62 -9.82
CA SER A 386 20.03 -81.69 -8.77
C SER A 386 19.41 -80.30 -8.56
N LYS A 387 18.11 -80.29 -8.24
CA LYS A 387 17.42 -79.07 -7.91
C LYS A 387 18.09 -78.40 -6.71
N HIS A 388 18.35 -77.10 -6.82
CA HIS A 388 18.86 -76.28 -5.73
C HIS A 388 18.22 -74.89 -5.80
N SER A 389 18.30 -74.15 -4.69
CA SER A 389 17.87 -72.76 -4.59
C SER A 389 19.04 -71.91 -4.10
N HIS A 390 18.90 -70.60 -4.29
CA HIS A 390 19.86 -69.62 -3.82
C HIS A 390 19.22 -68.76 -2.74
N ASN A 391 20.01 -68.39 -1.73
CA ASN A 391 19.64 -67.29 -0.85
C ASN A 391 20.12 -65.99 -1.48
N ASN A 392 19.19 -65.07 -1.73
CA ASN A 392 19.48 -63.81 -2.41
C ASN A 392 19.29 -62.66 -1.42
N ASN A 393 20.21 -61.71 -1.45
CA ASN A 393 20.13 -60.48 -0.68
C ASN A 393 20.06 -59.30 -1.65
N VAL A 394 19.08 -58.43 -1.47
CA VAL A 394 18.88 -57.23 -2.28
C VAL A 394 18.96 -56.01 -1.37
N THR A 395 19.84 -55.09 -1.72
CA THR A 395 19.93 -53.76 -1.09
C THR A 395 20.32 -52.72 -2.14
N VAL A 396 20.05 -51.46 -1.84
CA VAL A 396 20.41 -50.29 -2.65
C VAL A 396 21.01 -49.22 -1.72
N PRO A 397 21.85 -48.29 -2.20
CA PRO A 397 22.26 -47.15 -1.36
C PRO A 397 21.02 -46.41 -0.85
N TYR A 398 20.90 -46.23 0.47
CA TYR A 398 19.72 -45.63 1.10
C TYR A 398 20.08 -44.63 2.19
N TYR A 399 19.12 -43.75 2.50
CA TYR A 399 19.10 -42.88 3.67
C TYR A 399 17.75 -43.04 4.37
N ILE A 400 17.74 -43.26 5.68
CA ILE A 400 16.51 -43.56 6.43
C ILE A 400 15.84 -42.26 6.88
N LEU A 401 14.60 -42.06 6.45
CA LEU A 401 13.66 -41.08 7.01
C LEU A 401 12.49 -41.83 7.64
N ALA A 402 11.97 -41.30 8.75
CA ALA A 402 10.71 -41.79 9.28
C ALA A 402 9.56 -41.32 8.38
N PHE A 403 8.50 -42.12 8.30
CA PHE A 403 7.23 -41.66 7.75
C PHE A 403 6.30 -41.31 8.89
N ILE A 404 5.77 -40.10 8.90
CA ILE A 404 4.76 -39.67 9.88
C ILE A 404 3.47 -39.28 9.15
N MET A 405 2.32 -39.57 9.76
CA MET A 405 0.99 -39.30 9.24
C MET A 405 0.29 -38.23 10.08
N LYS A 406 -0.36 -37.28 9.42
CA LYS A 406 -1.23 -36.30 10.07
C LYS A 406 -2.45 -37.00 10.67
N LEU A 407 -2.66 -36.81 11.98
CA LEU A 407 -3.78 -37.39 12.74
C LEU A 407 -5.08 -36.62 12.59
#